data_AF-A0A948IU69-F1
#
_entry.id   AF-A0A948IU69-F1
#
_cell.length_a   1.000
_cell.length_b   1.000
_cell.length_c   1.000
_cell.angle_alpha   90.00
_cell.angle_beta   90.00
_cell.angle_gamma   90.00
#
_symmetry.space_group_name_H-M   'P 1'
#
loop_
_entity.id
_entity.type
_entity.pdbx_description
1 polymer ?
#
loop_
_entity_poly.entity_id
_entity_poly.type
_entity_poly.pdbx_seq_one_letter_code
_entity_poly.pdbx_strand_id
1 'polypeptide(L)'
;AEPHIQDIRAGVGARLDRWRRGGALGWALDGEADALALNARFMGFDMTHLLDAAEVRTPVMMYLFHRLQALVDGRRLVIDIDEFWKALGDEAFRGLAEDGLKTFRKQNAVMVFGTQSPADVLRSPIAHTILEQCATKIFLPNPHASERDYIDGFGLTQREYALVREELSASDHRFLIKQGLNSVVVELDLTGLDDALAVLSGRAETVDLLERIRAIHGDDPGDWLEPFHQARRQLP
;
A
#
# COMPACT_ATOMS: atom_id res chain seq x y z
N ALA A 1 32.78 15.23 -19.25
CA ALA A 1 31.64 16.15 -19.28
C ALA A 1 31.23 16.40 -17.85
N GLU A 2 31.54 17.59 -17.34
CA GLU A 2 31.24 18.01 -15.97
C GLU A 2 29.72 18.21 -15.81
N PRO A 3 29.13 17.86 -14.65
CA PRO A 3 27.73 18.17 -14.39
C PRO A 3 27.53 19.68 -14.32
N HIS A 4 26.45 20.16 -14.94
CA HIS A 4 26.09 21.57 -15.09
C HIS A 4 26.11 22.35 -13.76
N ILE A 5 27.11 23.22 -13.62
CA ILE A 5 27.30 24.16 -12.49
C ILE A 5 26.21 25.27 -12.43
N GLN A 6 25.30 25.35 -13.41
CA GLN A 6 24.29 26.42 -13.49
C GLN A 6 23.15 26.31 -12.47
N ASP A 7 22.80 25.11 -11.98
CA ASP A 7 21.66 24.93 -11.06
C ASP A 7 21.97 25.33 -9.60
N ILE A 8 23.25 25.42 -9.23
CA ILE A 8 23.67 25.74 -7.86
C ILE A 8 23.45 27.22 -7.52
N ARG A 9 23.24 28.09 -8.52
CA ARG A 9 23.05 29.54 -8.33
C ARG A 9 21.60 29.97 -8.06
N ALA A 10 20.62 29.10 -8.28
CA ALA A 10 19.24 29.38 -7.92
C ALA A 10 19.08 29.23 -6.40
N GLY A 11 18.82 30.34 -5.69
CA GLY A 11 18.54 30.31 -4.25
C GLY A 11 17.34 29.43 -3.91
N VAL A 12 17.13 29.14 -2.61
CA VAL A 12 16.00 28.30 -2.13
C VAL A 12 14.66 28.76 -2.73
N GLY A 13 14.43 30.07 -2.82
CA GLY A 13 13.21 30.64 -3.42
C GLY A 13 12.97 30.19 -4.86
N ALA A 14 13.98 30.28 -5.72
CA ALA A 14 13.87 29.87 -7.12
C ALA A 14 13.59 28.36 -7.28
N ARG A 15 14.09 27.52 -6.36
CA ARG A 15 13.76 26.09 -6.34
C ARG A 15 12.33 25.83 -5.87
N LEU A 16 11.78 26.69 -5.01
CA LEU A 16 10.40 26.60 -4.52
C LEU A 16 9.38 27.18 -5.52
N ASP A 17 9.79 28.06 -6.45
CA ASP A 17 8.84 28.72 -7.36
C ASP A 17 8.01 27.75 -8.19
N ARG A 18 8.59 26.63 -8.64
CA ARG A 18 7.87 25.60 -9.40
C ARG A 18 6.78 24.88 -8.57
N TRP A 19 6.92 24.90 -7.25
CA TRP A 19 6.00 24.27 -6.29
C TRP A 19 4.88 25.21 -5.87
N ARG A 20 4.91 26.48 -6.26
CA ARG A 20 3.84 27.44 -5.98
C ARG A 20 2.69 27.23 -6.96
N ARG A 21 1.50 27.67 -6.57
CA ARG A 21 0.28 27.68 -7.36
C ARG A 21 0.53 28.42 -8.67
N GLY A 22 0.14 27.80 -9.78
CA GLY A 22 0.45 28.27 -11.14
C GLY A 22 1.80 27.79 -11.68
N GLY A 23 2.67 27.22 -10.84
CA GLY A 23 3.87 26.49 -11.24
C GLY A 23 3.56 25.03 -11.61
N ALA A 24 4.53 24.37 -12.25
CA ALA A 24 4.37 23.00 -12.78
C ALA A 24 4.01 21.96 -11.70
N LEU A 25 4.42 22.16 -10.45
CA LEU A 25 4.16 21.28 -9.32
C LEU A 25 3.27 21.92 -8.24
N GLY A 26 2.68 23.09 -8.55
CA GLY A 26 1.80 23.81 -7.61
C GLY A 26 0.57 23.02 -7.17
N TRP A 27 0.18 22.02 -7.96
CA TRP A 27 -0.92 21.12 -7.64
C TRP A 27 -0.64 20.19 -6.47
N ALA A 28 0.64 19.92 -6.14
CA ALA A 28 1.01 18.86 -5.22
C ALA A 28 0.89 19.27 -3.74
N LEU A 29 1.43 20.45 -3.38
CA LEU A 29 1.60 20.86 -1.98
C LEU A 29 1.29 22.35 -1.71
N ASP A 30 0.78 23.12 -2.67
CA ASP A 30 0.46 24.56 -2.50
C ASP A 30 -1.03 24.84 -2.32
N GLY A 31 -1.65 24.06 -1.43
CA GLY A 31 -3.02 24.30 -0.97
C GLY A 31 -3.09 25.58 -0.12
N GLU A 32 -4.22 26.30 -0.20
CA GLU A 32 -4.48 27.48 0.66
C GLU A 32 -4.53 27.12 2.14
N ALA A 33 -5.06 25.93 2.42
CA ALA A 33 -5.10 25.31 3.73
C ALA A 33 -4.78 23.83 3.59
N ASP A 34 -4.27 23.24 4.68
CA ASP A 34 -4.12 21.80 4.80
C ASP A 34 -5.52 21.17 4.97
N ALA A 35 -6.04 20.60 3.89
CA ALA A 35 -7.35 19.95 3.85
C ALA A 35 -7.30 18.47 4.26
N LEU A 36 -6.11 17.93 4.58
CA LEU A 36 -5.98 16.52 4.89
C LEU A 36 -6.49 16.25 6.31
N ALA A 37 -7.70 15.71 6.40
CA ALA A 37 -8.31 15.29 7.67
C ALA A 37 -7.92 13.85 8.00
N LEU A 38 -7.35 13.64 9.20
CA LEU A 38 -6.94 12.31 9.71
C LEU A 38 -7.76 11.85 10.92
N ASN A 39 -9.05 12.14 10.92
CA ASN A 39 -9.96 11.89 12.04
C ASN A 39 -10.96 10.74 11.79
N ALA A 40 -10.93 10.14 10.60
CA ALA A 40 -11.76 8.99 10.29
C ALA A 40 -11.17 7.68 10.85
N ARG A 41 -12.03 6.69 11.12
CA ARG A 41 -11.60 5.36 11.61
C ARG A 41 -10.85 4.55 10.55
N PHE A 42 -11.25 4.70 9.29
CA PHE A 42 -10.62 4.06 8.13
C PHE A 42 -10.33 5.15 7.11
N MET A 43 -9.08 5.20 6.64
CA MET A 43 -8.57 6.22 5.74
C MET A 43 -7.74 5.52 4.68
N GLY A 44 -8.01 5.86 3.42
CA GLY A 44 -7.26 5.36 2.28
C GLY A 44 -6.65 6.52 1.51
N PHE A 45 -5.43 6.32 1.03
CA PHE A 45 -4.76 7.22 0.10
C PHE A 45 -4.52 6.43 -1.18
N ASP A 46 -5.05 6.92 -2.30
CA ASP A 46 -4.65 6.40 -3.60
C ASP A 46 -3.28 6.98 -3.95
N MET A 47 -2.27 6.12 -3.85
CA MET A 47 -0.87 6.47 -4.08
C MET A 47 -0.42 6.09 -5.49
N THR A 48 -1.28 5.48 -6.31
CA THR A 48 -0.94 4.82 -7.57
C THR A 48 -0.22 5.79 -8.51
N HIS A 49 -0.83 6.92 -8.84
CA HIS A 49 -0.23 7.93 -9.73
C HIS A 49 0.90 8.73 -9.06
N LEU A 50 0.82 8.89 -7.74
CA LEU A 50 1.79 9.68 -6.98
C LEU A 50 3.16 8.98 -6.88
N LEU A 51 3.18 7.65 -6.74
CA LEU A 51 4.42 6.89 -6.65
C LEU A 51 5.20 6.88 -7.98
N ASP A 52 4.53 7.08 -9.11
CA ASP A 52 5.15 7.19 -10.43
C ASP A 52 5.70 8.61 -10.72
N ALA A 53 5.16 9.64 -10.05
CA ALA A 53 5.60 11.02 -10.18
C ALA A 53 6.87 11.29 -9.36
N ALA A 54 8.04 10.84 -9.86
CA ALA A 54 9.32 10.85 -9.14
C ALA A 54 9.68 12.19 -8.46
N GLU A 55 9.39 13.32 -9.09
CA GLU A 55 9.69 14.65 -8.54
C GLU A 55 8.80 15.04 -7.35
N VAL A 56 7.58 14.51 -7.29
CA VAL A 56 6.56 14.82 -6.27
C VAL A 56 6.47 13.75 -5.20
N ARG A 57 6.81 12.50 -5.54
CA ARG A 57 6.76 11.34 -4.65
C ARG A 57 7.43 11.63 -3.31
N THR A 58 8.72 11.99 -3.31
CA THR A 58 9.49 12.19 -2.08
C THR A 58 8.83 13.21 -1.13
N PRO A 59 8.55 14.47 -1.54
CA PRO A 59 7.99 15.45 -0.61
C PRO A 59 6.57 15.13 -0.15
N VAL A 60 5.72 14.54 -1.01
CA VAL A 60 4.36 14.14 -0.58
C VAL A 60 4.43 12.98 0.40
N MET A 61 5.29 11.99 0.15
CA MET A 61 5.50 10.89 1.11
C MET A 61 6.01 11.43 2.45
N MET A 62 7.02 12.31 2.45
CA MET A 62 7.52 12.93 3.69
C MET A 62 6.40 13.64 4.47
N TYR A 63 5.55 14.40 3.79
CA TYR A 63 4.42 15.08 4.41
C TYR A 63 3.38 14.10 4.98
N LEU A 64 2.96 13.10 4.20
CA LEU A 64 2.01 12.08 4.66
C LEU A 64 2.55 11.33 5.88
N PHE A 65 3.82 10.93 5.88
CA PHE A 65 4.45 10.29 7.03
C PHE A 65 4.52 11.20 8.24
N HIS A 66 4.86 12.47 8.07
CA HIS A 66 4.82 13.44 9.16
C HIS A 66 3.43 13.52 9.80
N ARG A 67 2.38 13.56 8.98
CA ARG A 67 0.99 13.58 9.46
C ARG A 67 0.57 12.26 10.10
N LEU A 68 0.99 11.11 9.56
CA LEU A 68 0.74 9.79 10.15
C LEU A 68 1.47 9.60 11.48
N GLN A 69 2.72 10.07 11.60
CA GLN A 69 3.49 10.03 12.85
C GLN A 69 2.78 10.78 13.98
N ALA A 70 2.10 11.88 13.67
CA ALA A 70 1.29 12.62 14.64
C ALA A 70 0.07 11.81 15.17
N LEU A 71 -0.36 10.76 14.45
CA LEU A 71 -1.38 9.83 14.93
C LEU A 71 -0.83 8.75 15.86
N VAL A 72 0.49 8.57 15.90
CA VAL A 72 1.15 7.55 16.74
C VAL A 72 1.31 8.07 18.17
N ASP A 73 0.18 8.36 18.81
CA ASP A 73 0.07 8.96 20.15
C ASP A 73 -0.24 7.93 21.25
N GLY A 74 -0.06 6.64 20.95
CA GLY A 74 -0.37 5.52 21.84
C GLY A 74 -1.74 4.88 21.59
N ARG A 75 -2.59 5.49 20.76
CA ARG A 75 -3.81 4.83 20.26
C ARG A 75 -3.46 3.61 19.40
N ARG A 76 -4.40 2.66 19.28
CA ARG A 76 -4.25 1.55 18.33
C ARG A 76 -4.29 2.08 16.92
N LEU A 77 -3.21 1.89 16.17
CA LEU A 77 -3.09 2.33 14.79
C LEU A 77 -2.57 1.20 13.92
N VAL A 78 -3.22 1.00 12.77
CA VAL A 78 -2.73 0.12 11.70
C VAL A 78 -2.34 1.03 10.55
N ILE A 79 -1.09 0.93 10.13
CA ILE A 79 -0.59 1.60 8.93
C ILE A 79 -0.37 0.52 7.89
N ASP A 80 -1.30 0.43 6.95
CA ASP A 80 -1.22 -0.52 5.83
C ASP A 80 -0.66 0.20 4.60
N ILE A 81 0.39 -0.37 4.01
CA ILE A 81 1.02 0.12 2.80
C ILE A 81 1.02 -1.02 1.79
N ASP A 82 0.06 -0.97 0.87
CA ASP A 82 0.05 -1.86 -0.29
C ASP A 82 1.11 -1.41 -1.31
N GLU A 83 1.62 -2.36 -2.09
CA GLU A 83 2.74 -2.18 -3.02
C GLU A 83 3.97 -1.46 -2.42
N PHE A 84 4.28 -1.76 -1.15
CA PHE A 84 5.36 -1.13 -0.38
C PHE A 84 6.72 -1.11 -1.10
N TRP A 85 6.98 -2.08 -1.98
CA TRP A 85 8.23 -2.17 -2.76
C TRP A 85 8.47 -0.94 -3.66
N LYS A 86 7.44 -0.31 -4.22
CA LYS A 86 7.60 0.91 -5.04
C LYS A 86 8.14 2.06 -4.20
N ALA A 87 7.61 2.19 -2.98
CA ALA A 87 8.02 3.22 -2.06
C ALA A 87 9.47 3.00 -1.55
N LEU A 88 9.95 1.74 -1.43
CA LEU A 88 11.35 1.44 -1.09
C LEU A 88 12.38 1.95 -2.11
N GLY A 89 11.98 2.34 -3.32
CA GLY A 89 12.87 3.00 -4.27
C GLY A 89 13.35 4.36 -3.79
N ASP A 90 12.58 5.03 -2.94
CA ASP A 90 12.86 6.36 -2.41
C ASP A 90 13.66 6.30 -1.10
N GLU A 91 14.78 7.03 -1.04
CA GLU A 91 15.68 6.99 0.12
C GLU A 91 15.05 7.57 1.38
N ALA A 92 14.29 8.66 1.27
CA ALA A 92 13.63 9.27 2.42
C ALA A 92 12.56 8.32 2.98
N PHE A 93 11.81 7.67 2.10
CA PHE A 93 10.83 6.66 2.51
C PHE A 93 11.50 5.45 3.18
N ARG A 94 12.62 4.94 2.64
CA ARG A 94 13.34 3.82 3.27
C ARG A 94 13.72 4.14 4.71
N GLY A 95 14.27 5.33 4.96
CA GLY A 95 14.63 5.76 6.31
C GLY A 95 13.40 5.83 7.23
N LEU A 96 12.31 6.43 6.75
CA LEU A 96 11.06 6.52 7.51
C LEU A 96 10.44 5.15 7.83
N ALA A 97 10.42 4.23 6.86
CA ALA A 97 9.90 2.89 7.05
C ALA A 97 10.76 2.08 8.03
N GLU A 98 12.09 2.20 7.92
CA GLU A 98 13.02 1.55 8.84
C GLU A 98 12.86 2.06 10.29
N ASP A 99 12.73 3.37 10.48
CA ASP A 99 12.49 3.96 11.80
C ASP A 99 11.11 3.58 12.34
N GLY A 100 10.08 3.64 11.50
CA GLY A 100 8.71 3.24 11.84
C GLY A 100 8.64 1.80 12.33
N LEU A 101 9.27 0.87 11.60
CA LEU A 101 9.35 -0.55 11.96
C LEU A 101 9.93 -0.79 13.36
N LYS A 102 10.91 0.03 13.78
CA LYS A 102 11.57 -0.08 15.09
C LYS A 102 10.80 0.62 16.22
N THR A 103 10.04 1.67 15.91
CA THR A 103 9.46 2.60 16.90
C THR A 103 7.97 2.43 17.10
N PHE A 104 7.18 2.22 16.03
CA PHE A 104 5.71 2.22 16.08
C PHE A 104 5.15 1.10 16.96
N ARG A 105 5.82 -0.06 16.98
CA ARG A 105 5.46 -1.17 17.88
C ARG A 105 5.43 -0.74 19.35
N LYS A 106 6.35 0.15 19.77
CA LYS A 106 6.42 0.64 21.16
C LYS A 106 5.29 1.61 21.49
N GLN A 107 4.61 2.14 20.48
CA GLN A 107 3.55 3.15 20.58
C GLN A 107 2.19 2.58 20.20
N ASN A 108 1.99 1.25 20.34
CA ASN A 108 0.72 0.56 20.09
C ASN A 108 0.24 0.68 18.63
N ALA A 109 1.18 0.84 17.70
CA ALA A 109 0.94 0.87 16.27
C ALA A 109 1.60 -0.34 15.58
N VAL A 110 1.00 -0.79 14.48
CA VAL A 110 1.52 -1.87 13.63
C VAL A 110 1.59 -1.41 12.18
N MET A 111 2.65 -1.80 11.50
CA MET A 111 2.80 -1.61 10.06
C MET A 111 2.48 -2.92 9.35
N VAL A 112 1.69 -2.83 8.28
CA VAL A 112 1.37 -3.92 7.36
C VAL A 112 1.92 -3.53 6.00
N PHE A 113 2.62 -4.45 5.35
CA PHE A 113 3.21 -4.23 4.03
C PHE A 113 2.71 -5.27 3.05
N GLY A 114 2.02 -4.80 2.01
CA GLY A 114 1.63 -5.59 0.85
C GLY A 114 2.71 -5.55 -0.23
N THR A 115 3.00 -6.69 -0.85
CA THR A 115 3.83 -6.73 -2.07
C THR A 115 3.47 -7.92 -2.94
N GLN A 116 3.52 -7.70 -4.25
CA GLN A 116 3.48 -8.77 -5.27
C GLN A 116 4.89 -9.18 -5.72
N SER A 117 5.92 -8.44 -5.30
CA SER A 117 7.33 -8.71 -5.62
C SER A 117 8.14 -9.01 -4.35
N PRO A 118 8.16 -10.28 -3.90
CA PRO A 118 8.99 -10.70 -2.77
C PRO A 118 10.48 -10.45 -3.03
N ALA A 119 10.95 -10.67 -4.26
CA ALA A 119 12.33 -10.47 -4.66
C ALA A 119 12.79 -9.01 -4.50
N ASP A 120 11.93 -8.03 -4.79
CA ASP A 120 12.27 -6.61 -4.62
C ASP A 120 12.40 -6.22 -3.15
N VAL A 121 11.57 -6.80 -2.28
CA VAL A 121 11.73 -6.63 -0.83
C VAL A 121 13.07 -7.18 -0.36
N LEU A 122 13.49 -8.35 -0.84
CA LEU A 122 14.76 -8.97 -0.47
C LEU A 122 15.99 -8.24 -1.03
N ARG A 123 15.85 -7.53 -2.16
CA ARG A 123 16.92 -6.68 -2.74
C ARG A 123 17.03 -5.30 -2.08
N SER A 124 16.04 -4.92 -1.26
CA SER A 124 16.04 -3.62 -0.58
C SER A 124 17.22 -3.49 0.39
N PRO A 125 17.85 -2.31 0.51
CA PRO A 125 18.85 -2.03 1.55
C PRO A 125 18.34 -2.31 2.97
N ILE A 126 17.03 -2.19 3.20
CA ILE A 126 16.41 -2.42 4.51
C ILE A 126 15.76 -3.81 4.63
N ALA A 127 16.06 -4.75 3.73
CA ALA A 127 15.49 -6.10 3.73
C ALA A 127 15.65 -6.80 5.09
N HIS A 128 16.84 -6.70 5.69
CA HIS A 128 17.12 -7.28 7.01
C HIS A 128 16.18 -6.73 8.09
N THR A 129 16.00 -5.41 8.15
CA THR A 129 15.07 -4.76 9.08
C THR A 129 13.64 -5.23 8.84
N ILE A 130 13.18 -5.30 7.58
CA ILE A 130 11.82 -5.78 7.27
C ILE A 130 11.64 -7.21 7.75
N LEU A 131 12.57 -8.12 7.43
CA LEU A 131 12.48 -9.53 7.78
C LEU A 131 12.49 -9.77 9.30
N GLU A 132 13.30 -9.00 10.02
CA GLU A 132 13.46 -9.08 11.48
C GLU A 132 12.28 -8.45 12.23
N GLN A 133 11.83 -7.26 11.81
CA GLN A 133 10.76 -6.53 12.51
C GLN A 133 9.36 -7.03 12.13
N CYS A 134 9.17 -7.59 10.93
CA CYS A 134 7.92 -8.23 10.53
C CYS A 134 7.88 -9.68 11.03
N ALA A 135 7.51 -9.86 12.30
CA ALA A 135 7.44 -11.17 12.94
C ALA A 135 6.40 -12.10 12.27
N THR A 136 5.28 -11.53 11.83
CA THR A 136 4.18 -12.24 11.16
C THR A 136 4.29 -12.05 9.66
N LYS A 137 4.28 -13.14 8.92
CA LYS A 137 4.31 -13.15 7.45
C LYS A 137 3.10 -13.92 6.93
N ILE A 138 2.40 -13.33 5.96
CA ILE A 138 1.22 -13.92 5.33
C ILE A 138 1.58 -14.22 3.88
N PHE A 139 1.52 -15.48 3.48
CA PHE A 139 1.80 -15.93 2.12
C PHE A 139 0.52 -16.39 1.46
N LEU A 140 0.10 -15.63 0.46
CA LEU A 140 -0.97 -16.00 -0.45
C LEU A 140 -0.44 -17.01 -1.50
N PRO A 141 -1.34 -17.77 -2.17
CA PRO A 141 -0.96 -18.68 -3.24
C PRO A 141 -0.09 -17.99 -4.29
N ASN A 142 1.06 -18.56 -4.62
CA ASN A 142 1.93 -18.03 -5.67
C ASN A 142 2.59 -19.16 -6.49
N PRO A 143 2.03 -19.50 -7.67
CA PRO A 143 2.59 -20.55 -8.53
C PRO A 143 3.96 -20.17 -9.12
N HIS A 144 4.33 -18.88 -9.06
CA HIS A 144 5.61 -18.35 -9.51
C HIS A 144 6.62 -18.18 -8.37
N ALA A 145 6.31 -18.65 -7.16
CA ALA A 145 7.23 -18.57 -6.02
C ALA A 145 8.56 -19.27 -6.34
N SER A 146 9.68 -18.59 -6.05
CA SER A 146 11.03 -19.13 -6.22
C SER A 146 11.55 -19.67 -4.89
N GLU A 147 12.30 -20.79 -4.91
CA GLU A 147 12.94 -21.32 -3.71
C GLU A 147 13.90 -20.30 -3.09
N ARG A 148 14.70 -19.61 -3.92
CA ARG A 148 15.63 -18.58 -3.47
C ARG A 148 14.94 -17.51 -2.63
N ASP A 149 13.80 -16.98 -3.09
CA ASP A 149 13.17 -15.87 -2.37
C ASP A 149 12.39 -16.40 -1.16
N TYR A 150 11.62 -17.48 -1.32
CA TYR A 150 10.71 -17.96 -0.28
C TYR A 150 11.42 -18.78 0.80
N ILE A 151 12.33 -19.67 0.42
CA ILE A 151 13.10 -20.50 1.37
C ILE A 151 14.28 -19.70 1.91
N ASP A 152 15.21 -19.27 1.06
CA ASP A 152 16.45 -18.63 1.54
C ASP A 152 16.20 -17.21 2.05
N GLY A 153 15.29 -16.46 1.41
CA GLY A 153 14.97 -15.08 1.78
C GLY A 153 13.99 -14.97 2.95
N PHE A 154 12.81 -15.59 2.80
CA PHE A 154 11.72 -15.48 3.79
C PHE A 154 11.70 -16.60 4.84
N GLY A 155 12.58 -17.61 4.72
CA GLY A 155 12.75 -18.66 5.72
C GLY A 155 11.64 -19.70 5.74
N LEU A 156 10.96 -19.94 4.60
CA LEU A 156 10.01 -21.04 4.50
C LEU A 156 10.76 -22.38 4.52
N THR A 157 10.14 -23.38 5.13
CA THR A 157 10.54 -24.78 4.94
C THR A 157 10.14 -25.27 3.55
N GLN A 158 10.74 -26.36 3.08
CA GLN A 158 10.32 -27.00 1.81
C GLN A 158 8.81 -27.32 1.78
N ARG A 159 8.23 -27.73 2.93
CA ARG A 159 6.81 -28.05 3.05
C ARG A 159 5.93 -26.81 2.91
N GLU A 160 6.29 -25.73 3.60
CA GLU A 160 5.59 -24.44 3.54
C GLU A 160 5.66 -23.86 2.13
N TYR A 161 6.83 -23.94 1.49
CA TYR A 161 7.02 -23.50 0.11
C TYR A 161 6.17 -24.31 -0.88
N ALA A 162 6.19 -25.64 -0.81
CA ALA A 162 5.35 -26.49 -1.66
C ALA A 162 3.86 -26.16 -1.47
N LEU A 163 3.45 -25.90 -0.23
CA LEU A 163 2.07 -25.52 0.07
C LEU A 163 1.68 -24.20 -0.62
N VAL A 164 2.50 -23.16 -0.50
CA VAL A 164 2.25 -21.84 -1.11
C VAL A 164 2.28 -21.89 -2.64
N ARG A 165 3.15 -22.71 -3.22
CA ARG A 165 3.37 -22.76 -4.67
C ARG A 165 2.40 -23.68 -5.41
N GLU A 166 2.06 -24.83 -4.83
CA GLU A 166 1.44 -25.93 -5.56
C GLU A 166 0.08 -26.37 -5.00
N GLU A 167 -0.14 -26.25 -3.68
CA GLU A 167 -1.34 -26.82 -3.03
C GLU A 167 -2.43 -25.79 -2.74
N LEU A 168 -2.05 -24.56 -2.41
CA LEU A 168 -3.03 -23.49 -2.22
C LEU A 168 -3.47 -22.94 -3.57
N SER A 169 -4.77 -22.68 -3.71
CA SER A 169 -5.35 -21.98 -4.85
C SER A 169 -5.87 -20.60 -4.44
N ALA A 170 -5.75 -19.63 -5.35
CA ALA A 170 -6.30 -18.29 -5.17
C ALA A 170 -7.83 -18.27 -4.96
N SER A 171 -8.53 -19.30 -5.44
CA SER A 171 -9.98 -19.46 -5.28
C SER A 171 -10.41 -19.86 -3.87
N ASP A 172 -9.51 -20.43 -3.09
CA ASP A 172 -9.91 -21.14 -1.87
C ASP A 172 -9.93 -20.22 -0.64
N HIS A 173 -9.54 -18.95 -0.80
CA HIS A 173 -9.37 -17.99 0.29
C HIS A 173 -8.47 -18.53 1.43
N ARG A 174 -7.55 -19.43 1.09
CA ARG A 174 -6.58 -20.04 2.00
C ARG A 174 -5.20 -19.43 1.82
N PHE A 175 -4.51 -19.21 2.93
CA PHE A 175 -3.16 -18.65 2.96
C PHE A 175 -2.36 -19.17 4.15
N LEU A 176 -1.04 -19.12 4.03
CA LEU A 176 -0.12 -19.51 5.09
C LEU A 176 0.20 -18.31 5.97
N ILE A 177 -0.04 -18.41 7.28
CA ILE A 177 0.51 -17.47 8.26
C ILE A 177 1.73 -18.13 8.91
N LYS A 178 2.87 -17.44 8.89
CA LYS A 178 4.11 -17.86 9.53
C LYS A 178 4.53 -16.84 10.60
N GLN A 179 4.89 -17.35 11.78
CA GLN A 179 5.50 -16.56 12.84
C GLN A 179 6.62 -17.37 13.51
N GLY A 180 7.87 -16.96 13.25
CA GLY A 180 9.04 -17.72 13.66
C GLY A 180 9.06 -19.12 13.02
N LEU A 181 9.14 -20.16 13.86
CA LEU A 181 9.14 -21.56 13.42
C LEU A 181 7.73 -22.15 13.26
N ASN A 182 6.69 -21.43 13.68
CA ASN A 182 5.32 -21.90 13.61
C ASN A 182 4.66 -21.40 12.33
N SER A 183 3.84 -22.26 11.73
CA SER A 183 2.97 -21.86 10.63
C SER A 183 1.63 -22.57 10.70
N VAL A 184 0.60 -21.87 10.21
CA VAL A 184 -0.77 -22.36 10.12
C VAL A 184 -1.35 -21.98 8.77
N VAL A 185 -2.13 -22.87 8.19
CA VAL A 185 -2.97 -22.54 7.05
C VAL A 185 -4.27 -21.99 7.61
N VAL A 186 -4.65 -20.81 7.15
CA VAL A 186 -5.90 -20.15 7.52
C VAL A 186 -6.79 -20.12 6.29
N GLU A 187 -8.07 -20.40 6.51
CA GLU A 187 -9.14 -20.21 5.53
C GLU A 187 -9.95 -18.99 5.95
N LEU A 188 -10.10 -18.03 5.04
CA LEU A 188 -10.97 -16.88 5.24
C LEU A 188 -12.33 -17.18 4.61
N ASP A 189 -13.29 -17.54 5.44
CA ASP A 189 -14.67 -17.74 4.99
C ASP A 189 -15.31 -16.39 4.62
N LEU A 190 -15.57 -16.22 3.33
CA LEU A 190 -16.21 -15.04 2.76
C LEU A 190 -17.68 -15.29 2.38
N THR A 191 -18.27 -16.40 2.84
CA THR A 191 -19.65 -16.77 2.56
C THR A 191 -20.60 -15.65 3.00
N GLY A 192 -21.47 -15.21 2.09
CA GLY A 192 -22.45 -14.15 2.34
C GLY A 192 -21.90 -12.72 2.24
N LEU A 193 -20.61 -12.54 1.86
CA LEU A 193 -20.01 -11.23 1.62
C LEU A 193 -20.04 -10.81 0.14
N ASP A 194 -20.86 -11.45 -0.70
CA ASP A 194 -20.90 -11.21 -2.15
C ASP A 194 -21.15 -9.75 -2.53
N ASP A 195 -22.00 -9.05 -1.77
CA ASP A 195 -22.28 -7.61 -1.94
C ASP A 195 -21.03 -6.79 -1.63
N ALA A 196 -20.42 -7.00 -0.46
CA ALA A 196 -19.20 -6.28 -0.07
C ALA A 196 -18.03 -6.54 -1.04
N LEU A 197 -17.84 -7.80 -1.46
CA LEU A 197 -16.77 -8.16 -2.39
C LEU A 197 -16.93 -7.52 -3.76
N ALA A 198 -18.15 -7.29 -4.23
CA ALA A 198 -18.35 -6.59 -5.49
C ALA A 198 -18.05 -5.11 -5.43
N VAL A 199 -18.27 -4.46 -4.29
CA VAL A 199 -17.85 -3.07 -4.08
C VAL A 199 -16.32 -2.97 -4.04
N LEU A 200 -15.66 -3.95 -3.44
CA LEU A 200 -14.20 -4.02 -3.33
C LEU A 200 -13.52 -4.52 -4.62
N SER A 201 -14.28 -4.97 -5.62
CA SER A 201 -13.72 -5.58 -6.83
C SER A 201 -13.26 -4.52 -7.83
N GLY A 202 -11.98 -4.55 -8.19
CA GLY A 202 -11.40 -3.70 -9.23
C GLY A 202 -11.56 -4.23 -10.66
N ARG A 203 -12.48 -5.17 -10.94
CA ARG A 203 -12.67 -5.69 -12.31
C ARG A 203 -13.26 -4.58 -13.18
N ALA A 204 -12.72 -4.42 -14.39
CA ALA A 204 -13.13 -3.37 -15.33
C ALA A 204 -14.66 -3.33 -15.54
N GLU A 205 -15.30 -4.50 -15.70
CA GLU A 205 -16.75 -4.60 -15.88
C GLU A 205 -17.56 -4.05 -14.70
N THR A 206 -17.19 -4.37 -13.46
CA THR A 206 -17.87 -3.86 -12.26
C THR A 206 -17.58 -2.38 -12.03
N VAL A 207 -16.38 -1.91 -12.37
CA VAL A 207 -16.03 -0.49 -12.30
C VAL A 207 -16.85 0.31 -13.32
N ASP A 208 -16.92 -0.15 -14.57
CA ASP A 208 -17.72 0.49 -15.63
C ASP A 208 -19.22 0.48 -15.30
N LEU A 209 -19.70 -0.58 -14.65
CA LEU A 209 -21.07 -0.62 -14.12
C LEU A 209 -21.27 0.45 -13.04
N LEU A 210 -20.38 0.51 -12.05
CA LEU A 210 -20.45 1.47 -10.96
C LEU A 210 -20.45 2.92 -11.48
N GLU A 211 -19.57 3.25 -12.42
CA GLU A 211 -19.50 4.59 -13.03
C GLU A 211 -20.81 4.98 -13.72
N ARG A 212 -21.46 4.04 -14.44
CA ARG A 212 -22.78 4.28 -15.05
C ARG A 212 -23.87 4.52 -14.01
N ILE A 213 -23.86 3.76 -12.91
CA ILE A 213 -24.83 3.94 -11.83
C ILE A 213 -24.62 5.30 -11.14
N ARG A 214 -23.37 5.66 -10.83
CA ARG A 214 -23.03 6.97 -10.22
C ARG A 214 -23.38 8.14 -11.13
N ALA A 215 -23.26 8.01 -12.44
CA ALA A 215 -23.68 9.05 -13.38
C ALA A 215 -25.19 9.35 -13.34
N ILE A 216 -26.01 8.39 -12.90
CA ILE A 216 -27.47 8.53 -12.77
C ILE A 216 -27.87 8.94 -11.36
N HIS A 217 -27.26 8.32 -10.35
CA HIS A 217 -27.68 8.40 -8.95
C HIS A 217 -26.83 9.36 -8.09
N GLY A 218 -25.70 9.84 -8.61
CA GLY A 218 -24.74 10.66 -7.88
C GLY A 218 -23.66 9.85 -7.17
N ASP A 219 -22.81 10.55 -6.41
CA ASP A 219 -21.63 9.97 -5.76
C ASP A 219 -21.88 9.46 -4.34
N ASP A 220 -23.02 9.80 -3.73
CA ASP A 220 -23.35 9.34 -2.38
C ASP A 220 -23.65 7.84 -2.40
N PRO A 221 -22.90 7.00 -1.65
CA PRO A 221 -23.17 5.56 -1.55
C PRO A 221 -24.60 5.21 -1.15
N GLY A 222 -25.27 6.07 -0.38
CA GLY A 222 -26.69 5.87 -0.03
C GLY A 222 -27.61 5.82 -1.24
N ASP A 223 -27.23 6.48 -2.34
CA ASP A 223 -28.04 6.62 -3.54
C ASP A 223 -27.70 5.57 -4.62
N TRP A 224 -26.44 5.11 -4.70
CA TRP A 224 -25.98 4.22 -5.77
C TRP A 224 -25.76 2.75 -5.37
N LEU A 225 -25.59 2.42 -4.08
CA LEU A 225 -25.17 1.07 -3.65
C LEU A 225 -26.21 -0.01 -3.97
N GLU A 226 -27.49 0.26 -3.68
CA GLU A 226 -28.58 -0.68 -3.96
C GLU A 226 -28.82 -0.85 -5.48
N PRO A 227 -28.93 0.23 -6.29
CA PRO A 227 -28.98 0.09 -7.74
C PRO A 227 -27.79 -0.71 -8.33
N PHE A 228 -26.57 -0.50 -7.82
CA PHE A 228 -25.39 -1.25 -8.24
C PHE A 228 -25.54 -2.75 -7.97
N HIS A 229 -25.99 -3.15 -6.77
CA HIS A 229 -26.20 -4.56 -6.45
C HIS A 229 -27.33 -5.20 -7.26
N GLN A 230 -28.40 -4.48 -7.54
CA GLN A 230 -29.48 -4.97 -8.40
C GLN A 230 -28.99 -5.19 -9.84
N ALA A 231 -28.22 -4.24 -10.39
CA ALA A 231 -27.71 -4.32 -11.74
C ALA A 231 -26.66 -5.42 -11.90
N ARG A 232 -25.71 -5.55 -10.96
CA ARG A 232 -24.65 -6.57 -11.06
C ARG A 232 -25.20 -8.00 -11.01
N ARG A 233 -26.28 -8.24 -10.26
CA ARG A 233 -26.92 -9.56 -10.15
C ARG A 233 -27.63 -9.98 -11.45
N GLN A 234 -27.79 -9.05 -12.39
CA GLN A 234 -28.33 -9.30 -13.73
C GLN A 234 -27.22 -9.48 -14.78
N LEU A 235 -25.95 -9.27 -14.41
CA LEU A 235 -24.83 -9.58 -15.30
C LEU A 235 -24.71 -11.11 -15.47
N PRO A 236 -24.41 -11.58 -16.69
CA PRO A 236 -24.31 -12.99 -17.02
C PRO A 236 -23.15 -13.71 -16.34
#